data_AF-A0A9W8QX75-F1
#
_entry.id   AF-A0A9W8QX75-F1
#
_cell.length_a   1.000
_cell.length_b   1.000
_cell.length_c   1.000
_cell.angle_alpha   90.00
_cell.angle_beta   90.00
_cell.angle_gamma   90.00
#
_symmetry.space_group_name_H-M   'P 1'
#
loop_
_entity.id
_entity.type
_entity.pdbx_description
1 polymer ?
#
loop_
_entity_poly.entity_id
_entity_poly.type
_entity_poly.pdbx_seq_one_letter_code
_entity_poly.pdbx_strand_id
1 'polypeptide(L)'
;MFQLSQGGTVFNNLVTNRSFPTKVQDVRSALLNLGEIVEEELFLLMPDSDSYRLVAYVCCFPSSFDPAEKLGLLLKDIHKPVPGYEKIGPSMERFFAKLQVGSPIKRQNWSVQVHPELFDCEANHRIKSYDGPELQTLTRFPDTQAILFSFKTYLYKVTDVKAQGQGPEFAEAIEGIRRGNVPEMWDYKGAPRWGETVCRYLRS
;
A
#
# COMPACT_ATOMS: atom_id res chain seq x y z
N MET A 1 -21.17 -7.78 -9.91
CA MET A 1 -20.67 -6.55 -9.24
C MET A 1 -20.43 -5.44 -10.25
N PHE A 2 -19.69 -5.71 -11.33
CA PHE A 2 -19.43 -4.73 -12.38
C PHE A 2 -19.98 -5.17 -13.74
N GLN A 3 -20.36 -4.23 -14.59
CA GLN A 3 -20.85 -4.49 -15.93
C GLN A 3 -20.43 -3.39 -16.91
N LEU A 4 -19.90 -3.78 -18.06
CA LEU A 4 -19.67 -2.87 -19.18
C LEU A 4 -20.92 -2.81 -20.08
N SER A 5 -21.30 -1.61 -20.52
CA SER A 5 -22.41 -1.45 -21.47
C SER A 5 -22.10 -2.14 -22.81
N GLN A 6 -23.13 -2.51 -23.59
CA GLN A 6 -22.94 -3.18 -24.89
C GLN A 6 -22.04 -2.38 -25.86
N GLY A 7 -22.07 -1.05 -25.78
CA GLY A 7 -21.21 -0.16 -26.58
C GLY A 7 -19.83 0.09 -25.99
N GLY A 8 -19.51 -0.45 -24.81
CA GLY A 8 -18.21 -0.27 -24.16
C GLY A 8 -17.93 1.15 -23.67
N THR A 9 -18.94 2.02 -23.62
CA THR A 9 -18.80 3.46 -23.30
C THR A 9 -19.03 3.77 -21.84
N VAL A 10 -19.74 2.88 -21.12
CA VAL A 10 -20.13 3.09 -19.73
C VAL A 10 -19.81 1.85 -18.92
N PHE A 11 -19.09 2.05 -17.83
CA PHE A 11 -18.80 1.05 -16.81
C PHE A 11 -19.73 1.24 -15.62
N ASN A 12 -20.51 0.21 -15.29
CA ASN A 12 -21.48 0.24 -14.22
C ASN A 12 -20.96 -0.52 -12.99
N ASN A 13 -20.90 0.18 -11.86
CA ASN A 13 -20.75 -0.45 -10.55
C ASN A 13 -22.15 -0.72 -9.98
N LEU A 14 -22.57 -2.00 -10.06
CA LEU A 14 -23.90 -2.45 -9.64
C LEU A 14 -24.04 -2.50 -8.11
N VAL A 15 -22.93 -2.46 -7.36
CA VAL A 15 -22.96 -2.44 -5.89
C VAL A 15 -23.24 -1.03 -5.37
N THR A 16 -22.60 -0.01 -5.94
CA THR A 16 -22.84 1.39 -5.55
C THR A 16 -23.95 2.06 -6.34
N ASN A 17 -24.49 1.38 -7.36
CA ASN A 17 -25.43 1.92 -8.33
C ASN A 17 -24.91 3.20 -9.02
N ARG A 18 -23.61 3.22 -9.35
CA ARG A 18 -22.94 4.34 -10.04
C ARG A 18 -22.45 3.91 -11.42
N SER A 19 -22.43 4.85 -12.34
CA SER A 19 -21.97 4.65 -13.71
C SER A 19 -20.85 5.62 -14.04
N PHE A 20 -19.83 5.12 -14.74
CA PHE A 20 -18.62 5.85 -15.07
C PHE A 20 -18.37 5.78 -16.58
N PRO A 21 -17.97 6.87 -17.24
CA PRO A 21 -17.58 6.80 -18.64
C PRO A 21 -16.24 6.06 -18.77
N THR A 22 -16.11 5.20 -19.78
CA THR A 22 -14.86 4.47 -20.08
C THR A 22 -13.82 5.37 -20.76
N LYS A 23 -14.26 6.51 -21.32
CA LYS A 23 -13.41 7.60 -21.78
C LYS A 23 -13.66 8.82 -20.90
N VAL A 24 -12.64 9.20 -20.15
CA VAL A 24 -12.65 10.35 -19.25
C VAL A 24 -12.16 11.60 -19.98
N GLN A 25 -12.66 12.77 -19.57
CA GLN A 25 -12.36 14.05 -20.22
C GLN A 25 -10.98 14.59 -19.82
N ASP A 26 -10.57 14.33 -18.58
CA ASP A 26 -9.34 14.83 -17.99
C ASP A 26 -8.77 13.86 -16.95
N VAL A 27 -7.53 14.10 -16.54
CA VAL A 27 -6.78 13.25 -15.59
C VAL A 27 -7.44 13.23 -14.20
N ARG A 28 -7.95 14.36 -13.72
CA ARG A 28 -8.57 14.44 -12.39
C ARG A 28 -9.84 13.60 -12.35
N SER A 29 -10.69 13.70 -13.36
CA SER A 29 -11.87 12.86 -13.51
C SER A 29 -11.52 11.37 -13.60
N ALA A 30 -10.41 11.02 -14.27
CA ALA A 30 -9.89 9.65 -14.30
C ALA A 30 -9.59 9.11 -12.89
N LEU A 31 -8.81 9.86 -12.11
CA LEU A 31 -8.38 9.46 -10.78
C LEU A 31 -9.54 9.40 -9.78
N LEU A 32 -10.46 10.37 -9.83
CA LEU A 32 -11.66 10.37 -9.00
C LEU A 32 -12.54 9.14 -9.29
N ASN A 33 -12.78 8.84 -10.57
CA ASN A 33 -13.55 7.66 -10.94
C ASN A 33 -12.89 6.38 -10.43
N LEU A 34 -11.56 6.24 -10.59
CA LEU A 34 -10.83 5.07 -10.10
C LEU A 34 -10.97 4.92 -8.58
N GLY A 35 -10.79 6.00 -7.81
CA GLY A 35 -10.93 5.99 -6.35
C GLY A 35 -12.34 5.70 -5.83
N GLU A 36 -13.36 5.80 -6.68
CA GLU A 36 -14.74 5.43 -6.33
C GLU A 36 -15.13 4.02 -6.82
N ILE A 37 -14.39 3.47 -7.79
CA ILE A 37 -14.67 2.15 -8.37
C ILE A 37 -14.00 1.05 -7.55
N VAL A 38 -12.74 1.24 -7.16
CA VAL A 38 -11.94 0.26 -6.44
C VAL A 38 -11.60 0.76 -5.04
N GLU A 39 -11.31 -0.17 -4.13
CA GLU A 39 -10.98 0.19 -2.75
C GLU A 39 -9.46 0.34 -2.53
N GLU A 40 -8.67 -0.07 -3.51
CA GLU A 40 -7.22 0.03 -3.51
C GLU A 40 -6.74 1.47 -3.66
N GLU A 41 -5.62 1.76 -3.01
CA GLU A 41 -4.81 2.92 -3.30
C GLU A 41 -4.00 2.64 -4.56
N LEU A 42 -3.86 3.63 -5.43
CA LEU A 42 -3.31 3.48 -6.77
C LEU A 42 -2.17 4.46 -6.95
N PHE A 43 -0.99 3.97 -7.31
CA PHE A 43 0.20 4.76 -7.60
C PHE A 43 0.65 4.43 -9.02
N LEU A 44 0.72 5.44 -9.89
CA LEU A 44 1.13 5.27 -11.27
C LEU A 44 2.61 5.66 -11.41
N LEU A 45 3.43 4.67 -11.72
CA LEU A 45 4.87 4.78 -11.84
C LEU A 45 5.26 4.74 -13.33
N MET A 46 5.74 5.85 -13.87
CA MET A 46 6.23 5.92 -15.25
C MET A 46 7.71 5.59 -15.32
N PRO A 47 8.17 4.84 -16.35
CA PRO A 47 9.59 4.67 -16.60
C PRO A 47 10.30 6.03 -16.73
N ASP A 48 11.42 6.19 -16.06
CA ASP A 48 12.28 7.36 -16.13
C ASP A 48 13.74 6.93 -16.05
N SER A 49 14.41 6.91 -17.21
CA SER A 49 15.78 6.43 -17.36
C SER A 49 15.91 5.00 -16.79
N ASP A 50 16.79 4.78 -15.81
CA ASP A 50 17.00 3.48 -15.13
C ASP A 50 16.13 3.31 -13.87
N SER A 51 15.05 4.09 -13.72
CA SER A 51 14.16 4.06 -12.56
C SER A 51 12.72 4.34 -12.96
N TYR A 52 11.87 4.63 -11.97
CA TYR A 52 10.45 4.91 -12.14
C TYR A 52 10.04 6.14 -11.35
N ARG A 53 9.27 7.04 -11.96
CA ARG A 53 8.75 8.27 -11.33
C ARG A 53 7.28 8.13 -10.98
N LEU A 54 6.89 8.57 -9.79
CA LEU A 54 5.47 8.69 -9.44
C LEU A 54 4.86 9.89 -10.16
N VAL A 55 3.92 9.65 -11.08
CA VAL A 55 3.30 10.71 -11.90
C VAL A 55 1.84 10.99 -11.56
N ALA A 56 1.17 10.06 -10.89
CA ALA A 56 -0.20 10.20 -10.44
C ALA A 56 -0.48 9.22 -9.30
N TYR A 57 -1.43 9.56 -8.44
CA TYR A 57 -1.89 8.64 -7.39
C TYR A 57 -3.35 8.89 -6.99
N VAL A 58 -3.94 7.88 -6.36
CA VAL A 58 -5.14 7.94 -5.51
C VAL A 58 -4.74 7.28 -4.20
N CYS A 59 -4.66 8.05 -3.11
CA CYS A 59 -4.17 7.58 -1.82
C CYS A 59 -5.09 8.16 -0.74
N CYS A 60 -6.03 7.34 -0.29
CA CYS A 60 -7.06 7.72 0.67
C CYS A 60 -6.79 7.14 2.06
N PHE A 61 -5.83 6.22 2.18
CA PHE A 61 -5.50 5.52 3.42
C PHE A 61 -3.99 5.51 3.68
N PRO A 62 -3.30 6.68 3.59
CA PRO A 62 -1.87 6.73 3.85
C PRO A 62 -1.56 6.23 5.26
N SER A 63 -0.42 5.54 5.39
CA SER A 63 0.09 5.00 6.65
C SER A 63 1.34 5.75 7.09
N SER A 64 1.14 6.87 7.77
CA SER A 64 2.18 7.76 8.32
C SER A 64 3.12 8.37 7.26
N PHE A 65 2.59 8.75 6.10
CA PHE A 65 3.28 9.59 5.12
C PHE A 65 2.29 10.48 4.34
N ASP A 66 2.74 11.65 3.89
CA ASP A 66 1.98 12.47 2.95
C ASP A 66 2.27 12.04 1.49
N PRO A 67 1.27 11.52 0.73
CA PRO A 67 1.47 11.14 -0.67
C PRO A 67 1.77 12.33 -1.58
N ALA A 68 1.35 13.55 -1.23
CA ALA A 68 1.59 14.74 -2.05
C ALA A 68 3.09 15.06 -2.13
N GLU A 69 3.84 14.83 -1.05
CA GLU A 69 5.30 15.00 -1.03
C GLU A 69 6.03 13.99 -1.93
N LYS A 70 5.37 12.89 -2.32
CA LYS A 70 5.98 11.81 -3.11
C LYS A 70 5.78 12.02 -4.61
N LEU A 71 4.83 12.88 -4.99
CA LEU A 71 4.51 13.15 -6.39
C LEU A 71 5.72 13.73 -7.12
N GLY A 72 6.00 13.17 -8.29
CA GLY A 72 7.14 13.59 -9.11
C GLY A 72 8.48 13.06 -8.62
N LEU A 73 8.58 12.31 -7.52
CA LEU A 73 9.83 11.69 -7.09
C LEU A 73 10.12 10.38 -7.83
N LEU A 74 11.41 10.03 -7.95
CA LEU A 74 11.81 8.69 -8.40
C LEU A 74 11.59 7.67 -7.28
N LEU A 75 11.43 6.41 -7.65
CA LEU A 75 11.17 5.31 -6.75
C LEU A 75 12.22 5.22 -5.63
N LYS A 76 13.51 5.40 -5.97
CA LYS A 76 14.60 5.46 -5.00
C LYS A 76 14.49 6.62 -4.01
N ASP A 77 13.96 7.75 -4.46
CA ASP A 77 13.86 8.97 -3.65
C ASP A 77 12.66 8.87 -2.69
N ILE A 78 11.56 8.26 -3.13
CA ILE A 78 10.40 7.93 -2.29
C ILE A 78 10.83 7.03 -1.12
N HIS A 79 11.69 6.05 -1.39
CA HIS A 79 12.11 5.05 -0.41
C HIS A 79 13.31 5.47 0.46
N LYS A 80 13.86 6.68 0.30
CA LYS A 80 14.97 7.18 1.14
C LYS A 80 14.76 7.01 2.66
N PRO A 81 13.54 7.19 3.22
CA PRO A 81 13.32 7.01 4.65
C PRO A 81 13.34 5.55 5.11
N VAL A 82 13.26 4.58 4.19
CA VAL A 82 13.16 3.15 4.51
C VAL A 82 14.54 2.59 4.84
N PRO A 83 14.79 2.11 6.07
CA PRO A 83 16.09 1.56 6.44
C PRO A 83 16.49 0.36 5.58
N GLY A 84 17.75 0.30 5.16
CA GLY A 84 18.29 -0.80 4.36
C GLY A 84 17.85 -0.81 2.90
N TYR A 85 17.07 0.18 2.45
CA TYR A 85 16.61 0.27 1.07
C TYR A 85 17.76 0.28 0.07
N GLU A 86 18.88 0.95 0.38
CA GLU A 86 20.07 1.03 -0.46
C GLU A 86 20.64 -0.36 -0.82
N LYS A 87 20.48 -1.35 0.06
CA LYS A 87 20.94 -2.73 -0.16
C LYS A 87 20.06 -3.48 -1.15
N ILE A 88 18.77 -3.16 -1.20
CA ILE A 88 17.77 -3.85 -2.03
C ILE A 88 17.34 -3.06 -3.28
N GLY A 89 17.56 -1.75 -3.30
CA GLY A 89 17.15 -0.82 -4.34
C GLY A 89 17.57 -1.27 -5.75
N PRO A 90 18.86 -1.59 -6.00
CA PRO A 90 19.29 -2.09 -7.31
C PRO A 90 18.58 -3.38 -7.74
N SER A 91 18.23 -4.25 -6.79
CA SER A 91 17.46 -5.47 -7.09
C SER A 91 16.02 -5.16 -7.44
N MET A 92 15.41 -4.19 -6.76
CA MET A 92 14.06 -3.73 -7.04
C MET A 92 13.97 -3.06 -8.40
N GLU A 93 14.92 -2.20 -8.77
CA GLU A 93 14.94 -1.57 -10.10
C GLU A 93 15.04 -2.62 -11.22
N ARG A 94 15.93 -3.61 -11.07
CA ARG A 94 16.02 -4.75 -12.01
C ARG A 94 14.73 -5.57 -12.05
N PHE A 95 14.06 -5.74 -10.92
CA PHE A 95 12.78 -6.45 -10.86
C PHE A 95 11.70 -5.69 -11.63
N PHE A 96 11.57 -4.40 -11.37
CA PHE A 96 10.60 -3.53 -12.05
C PHE A 96 10.87 -3.55 -13.54
N ALA A 97 12.11 -3.36 -14.00
CA ALA A 97 12.49 -3.41 -15.40
C ALA A 97 12.11 -4.72 -16.11
N LYS A 98 12.15 -5.86 -15.40
CA LYS A 98 11.81 -7.19 -15.95
C LYS A 98 10.32 -7.55 -15.87
N LEU A 99 9.51 -6.82 -15.10
CA LEU A 99 8.09 -7.09 -14.96
C LEU A 99 7.42 -7.13 -16.35
N GLN A 100 6.68 -8.18 -16.67
CA GLN A 100 6.05 -8.35 -17.99
C GLN A 100 4.58 -7.94 -17.97
N VAL A 101 4.09 -7.49 -19.13
CA VAL A 101 2.65 -7.25 -19.34
C VAL A 101 1.90 -8.57 -19.16
N GLY A 102 0.75 -8.53 -18.48
CA GLY A 102 -0.06 -9.73 -18.21
C GLY A 102 0.50 -10.64 -17.12
N SER A 103 1.61 -10.28 -16.48
CA SER A 103 2.22 -11.05 -15.38
C SER A 103 2.23 -10.21 -14.08
N PRO A 104 1.07 -9.95 -13.46
CA PRO A 104 1.01 -9.15 -12.24
C PRO A 104 1.69 -9.88 -11.08
N ILE A 105 2.33 -9.11 -10.22
CA ILE A 105 2.99 -9.63 -9.02
C ILE A 105 2.21 -9.15 -7.81
N LYS A 106 2.10 -10.02 -6.79
CA LYS A 106 1.55 -9.68 -5.49
C LYS A 106 2.59 -9.85 -4.40
N ARG A 107 2.55 -8.99 -3.39
CA ARG A 107 3.30 -9.09 -2.15
C ARG A 107 2.46 -8.58 -0.99
N GLN A 108 2.95 -8.77 0.22
CA GLN A 108 2.37 -8.17 1.40
C GLN A 108 3.36 -7.22 2.05
N ASN A 109 2.83 -6.15 2.62
CA ASN A 109 3.47 -5.33 3.64
C ASN A 109 2.53 -5.32 4.85
N TRP A 110 3.03 -4.99 6.03
CA TRP A 110 2.19 -4.89 7.23
C TRP A 110 2.78 -3.89 8.21
N SER A 111 1.91 -3.30 9.01
CA SER A 111 2.27 -2.42 10.11
C SER A 111 1.28 -2.60 11.25
N VAL A 112 1.62 -2.07 12.43
CA VAL A 112 0.67 -1.94 13.53
C VAL A 112 0.45 -0.46 13.75
N GLN A 113 -0.81 -0.04 13.66
CA GLN A 113 -1.23 1.33 13.98
C GLN A 113 -1.99 1.34 15.29
N VAL A 114 -2.03 2.49 15.94
CA VAL A 114 -2.57 2.64 17.30
C VAL A 114 -3.89 3.43 17.35
N HIS A 115 -4.60 3.49 16.22
CA HIS A 115 -5.95 4.02 16.07
C HIS A 115 -6.71 3.28 14.95
N PRO A 116 -8.05 3.35 14.91
CA PRO A 116 -8.85 2.74 13.84
C PRO A 116 -8.91 3.56 12.54
N GLU A 117 -8.33 4.76 12.52
CA GLU A 117 -8.42 5.66 11.36
C GLU A 117 -7.57 5.12 10.20
N LEU A 118 -8.17 5.01 9.01
CA LEU A 118 -7.47 4.57 7.80
C LEU A 118 -6.66 5.70 7.15
N PHE A 119 -7.10 6.95 7.29
CA PHE A 119 -6.38 8.11 6.80
C PHE A 119 -5.46 8.64 7.90
N ASP A 120 -4.16 8.42 7.77
CA ASP A 120 -3.15 8.93 8.71
C ASP A 120 -1.89 9.42 7.98
N CYS A 121 -1.79 10.73 7.77
CA CYS A 121 -0.57 11.34 7.23
C CYS A 121 0.48 11.65 8.31
N GLU A 122 0.10 11.63 9.59
CA GLU A 122 0.97 12.00 10.71
C GLU A 122 1.47 10.73 11.44
N ALA A 123 2.49 10.85 12.27
CA ALA A 123 3.01 9.68 12.98
C ALA A 123 2.24 9.43 14.29
N ASN A 124 1.22 8.57 14.27
CA ASN A 124 0.65 7.79 15.41
C ASN A 124 0.79 8.40 16.84
N HIS A 125 -0.17 9.21 17.31
CA HIS A 125 -0.16 9.86 18.64
C HIS A 125 -1.12 9.30 19.72
N ARG A 126 -1.79 8.14 19.53
CA ARG A 126 -2.81 7.60 20.50
C ARG A 126 -2.73 6.08 20.66
N ILE A 127 -3.37 5.43 21.65
CA ILE A 127 -3.15 4.00 21.99
C ILE A 127 -4.44 3.14 21.89
N LYS A 128 -4.66 2.50 20.74
CA LYS A 128 -5.48 1.30 20.48
C LYS A 128 -4.89 0.54 19.29
N SER A 129 -4.34 -0.66 19.47
CA SER A 129 -3.56 -1.31 18.39
C SER A 129 -4.40 -2.08 17.37
N TYR A 130 -4.05 -1.95 16.09
CA TYR A 130 -4.64 -2.61 14.93
C TYR A 130 -3.53 -3.16 14.04
N ASP A 131 -3.75 -4.35 13.47
CA ASP A 131 -2.91 -4.90 12.40
C ASP A 131 -3.38 -4.36 11.05
N GLY A 132 -2.46 -3.78 10.30
CA GLY A 132 -2.68 -3.14 9.02
C GLY A 132 -1.92 -3.83 7.87
N PRO A 133 -2.31 -5.04 7.44
CA PRO A 133 -1.68 -5.66 6.29
C PRO A 133 -2.15 -4.99 5.00
N GLU A 134 -1.21 -4.80 4.09
CA GLU A 134 -1.42 -4.26 2.75
C GLU A 134 -1.19 -5.38 1.73
N LEU A 135 -2.20 -5.72 0.95
CA LEU A 135 -2.02 -6.53 -0.25
C LEU A 135 -1.59 -5.63 -1.39
N GLN A 136 -0.31 -5.71 -1.72
CA GLN A 136 0.33 -4.90 -2.74
C GLN A 136 0.40 -5.65 -4.07
N THR A 137 0.00 -5.02 -5.17
CA THR A 137 0.16 -5.57 -6.53
C THR A 137 0.88 -4.63 -7.46
N LEU A 138 1.68 -5.19 -8.37
CA LEU A 138 2.39 -4.47 -9.42
C LEU A 138 1.93 -5.01 -10.78
N THR A 139 1.36 -4.15 -11.60
CA THR A 139 0.86 -4.49 -12.94
C THR A 139 1.45 -3.55 -13.99
N ARG A 140 2.04 -4.11 -15.04
CA ARG A 140 2.59 -3.31 -16.16
C ARG A 140 1.55 -3.08 -17.25
N PHE A 141 1.43 -1.83 -17.69
CA PHE A 141 0.60 -1.44 -18.82
C PHE A 141 1.28 -1.70 -20.17
N PRO A 142 0.54 -2.19 -21.18
CA PRO A 142 1.09 -2.57 -22.48
C PRO A 142 1.70 -1.40 -23.25
N ASP A 143 0.98 -0.28 -23.34
CA ASP A 143 1.36 0.78 -24.28
C ASP A 143 2.38 1.75 -23.68
N THR A 144 2.16 2.17 -22.42
CA THR A 144 2.99 3.17 -21.75
C THR A 144 4.17 2.57 -21.00
N GLN A 145 4.18 1.26 -20.79
CA GLN A 145 5.13 0.55 -19.91
C GLN A 145 5.11 1.06 -18.45
N ALA A 146 4.11 1.87 -18.09
CA ALA A 146 3.87 2.30 -16.72
C ALA A 146 3.58 1.09 -15.84
N ILE A 147 3.93 1.21 -14.56
CA ILE A 147 3.57 0.25 -13.53
C ILE A 147 2.47 0.88 -12.68
N LEU A 148 1.33 0.21 -12.63
CA LEU A 148 0.32 0.43 -11.61
C LEU A 148 0.77 -0.33 -10.36
N PHE A 149 1.18 0.42 -9.35
CA PHE A 149 1.35 -0.10 -8.00
C PHE A 149 0.05 0.15 -7.24
N SER A 150 -0.65 -0.92 -6.85
CA SER A 150 -1.87 -0.81 -6.05
C SER A 150 -1.69 -1.49 -4.72
N PHE A 151 -2.36 -0.99 -3.70
CA PHE A 151 -2.41 -1.66 -2.41
C PHE A 151 -3.78 -1.57 -1.76
N LYS A 152 -4.26 -2.72 -1.31
CA LYS A 152 -5.47 -2.85 -0.51
C LYS A 152 -5.07 -2.89 0.96
N THR A 153 -5.40 -1.84 1.68
CA THR A 153 -5.20 -1.75 3.13
C THR A 153 -6.34 -2.47 3.84
N TYR A 154 -6.00 -3.45 4.67
CA TYR A 154 -6.91 -4.08 5.60
C TYR A 154 -6.63 -3.55 7.01
N LEU A 155 -7.64 -3.56 7.87
CA LEU A 155 -7.48 -3.14 9.25
C LEU A 155 -8.21 -4.10 10.18
N TYR A 156 -7.45 -4.77 11.04
CA TYR A 156 -7.94 -5.74 12.01
C TYR A 156 -7.61 -5.29 13.43
N LYS A 157 -8.54 -5.48 14.37
CA LYS A 157 -8.19 -5.27 15.79
C LYS A 157 -7.26 -6.39 16.23
N VAL A 158 -6.23 -6.04 17.01
CA VAL A 158 -5.33 -7.02 17.65
C VAL A 158 -6.12 -8.00 18.54
N THR A 159 -7.26 -7.56 19.11
CA THR A 159 -8.20 -8.42 19.86
C THR A 159 -8.77 -9.55 19.02
N ASP A 160 -9.06 -9.28 17.75
CA ASP A 160 -9.69 -10.24 16.84
C ASP A 160 -8.65 -11.25 16.35
N VAL A 161 -7.42 -10.79 16.07
CA VAL A 161 -6.27 -11.65 15.77
C VAL A 161 -5.99 -12.61 16.94
N LYS A 162 -6.00 -12.09 18.18
CA LYS A 162 -5.85 -12.92 19.37
C LYS A 162 -6.99 -13.93 19.53
N ALA A 163 -8.23 -13.49 19.36
CA ALA A 163 -9.42 -14.35 19.48
C ALA A 163 -9.43 -15.50 18.46
N GLN A 164 -8.77 -15.32 17.31
CA GLN A 164 -8.58 -16.35 16.29
C GLN A 164 -7.41 -17.32 16.60
N GLY A 165 -6.72 -17.16 17.73
CA GLY A 165 -5.62 -18.02 18.15
C GLY A 165 -4.26 -17.66 17.57
N GLN A 166 -4.16 -16.58 16.80
CA GLN A 166 -2.93 -16.16 16.11
C GLN A 166 -2.02 -15.25 16.95
N GLY A 167 -2.37 -15.08 18.23
CA GLY A 167 -1.68 -14.17 19.14
C GLY A 167 -0.16 -14.42 19.26
N PRO A 168 0.26 -15.64 19.64
CA PRO A 168 1.68 -15.96 19.80
C PRO A 168 2.51 -15.76 18.53
N GLU A 169 1.98 -16.17 17.38
CA GLU A 169 2.65 -16.06 16.07
C GLU A 169 2.80 -14.60 15.65
N PHE A 170 1.77 -13.78 15.89
CA PHE A 170 1.85 -12.35 15.58
C PHE A 170 2.83 -11.61 16.49
N ALA A 171 2.87 -11.96 17.78
CA ALA A 171 3.85 -11.41 18.71
C ALA A 171 5.30 -11.78 18.31
N GLU A 172 5.51 -13.01 17.84
CA GLU A 172 6.81 -13.46 17.31
C GLU A 172 7.20 -12.67 16.05
N ALA A 173 6.26 -12.42 15.14
CA ALA A 173 6.49 -11.61 13.94
C ALA A 173 6.87 -10.16 14.29
N ILE A 174 6.19 -9.54 15.26
CA ILE A 174 6.53 -8.21 15.78
C ILE A 174 7.96 -8.17 16.32
N GLU A 175 8.31 -9.10 17.21
CA GLU A 175 9.67 -9.17 17.78
C GLU A 175 10.72 -9.56 16.74
N GLY A 176 10.30 -10.26 15.67
CA GLY A 176 11.11 -10.57 14.50
C GLY A 176 11.59 -9.32 13.76
N ILE A 177 10.82 -8.22 13.76
CA ILE A 177 11.24 -6.95 13.16
C ILE A 177 12.57 -6.48 13.78
N ARG A 178 12.68 -6.53 15.11
CA ARG A 178 13.89 -6.11 15.85
C ARG A 178 15.08 -7.05 15.65
N ARG A 179 14.82 -8.35 15.47
CA ARG A 179 15.85 -9.40 15.33
C ARG A 179 16.28 -9.64 13.88
N GLY A 180 15.59 -9.04 12.90
CA GLY A 180 15.83 -9.26 11.48
C GLY A 180 17.11 -8.60 10.94
N ASN A 181 17.31 -8.71 9.62
CA ASN A 181 18.52 -8.21 8.93
C ASN A 181 18.63 -6.67 8.85
N VAL A 182 17.57 -5.95 9.24
CA VAL A 182 17.53 -4.48 9.31
C VAL A 182 16.82 -4.09 10.61
N PRO A 183 17.50 -4.14 11.77
CA PRO A 183 16.90 -3.85 13.08
C PRO A 183 16.26 -2.47 13.18
N GLU A 184 16.75 -1.49 12.41
CA GLU A 184 16.21 -0.12 12.33
C GLU A 184 14.76 -0.07 11.83
N MET A 185 14.26 -1.16 11.21
CA MET A 185 12.85 -1.30 10.87
C MET A 185 11.93 -1.28 12.09
N TRP A 186 12.45 -1.60 13.27
CA TRP A 186 11.72 -1.48 14.54
C TRP A 186 11.29 -0.04 14.78
N ASP A 187 12.23 0.90 14.69
CA ASP A 187 11.95 2.32 14.90
C ASP A 187 11.14 2.91 13.75
N TYR A 188 11.48 2.54 12.50
CA TYR A 188 10.75 2.98 11.31
C TYR A 188 9.26 2.60 11.35
N LYS A 189 8.92 1.40 11.83
CA LYS A 189 7.52 0.96 12.00
C LYS A 189 6.86 1.46 13.30
N GLY A 190 7.52 2.34 14.04
CA GLY A 190 7.00 2.92 15.28
C GLY A 190 6.87 1.91 16.44
N ALA A 191 7.50 0.74 16.33
CA ALA A 191 7.37 -0.34 17.31
C ALA A 191 7.80 0.02 18.75
N PRO A 192 8.72 0.97 19.02
CA PRO A 192 8.95 1.42 20.40
C PRO A 192 7.69 1.92 21.13
N ARG A 193 6.69 2.41 20.41
CA ARG A 193 5.45 2.97 21.00
C ARG A 193 4.44 1.90 21.40
N TRP A 194 4.43 0.75 20.71
CA TRP A 194 3.36 -0.24 20.83
C TRP A 194 3.84 -1.69 20.99
N GLY A 195 5.05 -2.02 20.53
CA GLY A 195 5.53 -3.39 20.37
C GLY A 195 5.47 -4.23 21.64
N GLU A 196 6.05 -3.75 22.74
CA GLU A 196 6.07 -4.51 24.00
C GLU A 196 4.67 -4.74 24.56
N THR A 197 3.84 -3.69 24.59
CA THR A 197 2.46 -3.75 25.11
C THR A 197 1.60 -4.71 24.28
N VAL A 198 1.70 -4.62 22.95
CA VAL A 198 0.95 -5.48 22.02
C VAL A 198 1.38 -6.94 22.14
N CYS A 199 2.69 -7.22 22.16
CA CYS A 199 3.19 -8.59 22.32
C CYS A 199 2.78 -9.21 23.66
N ARG A 200 2.80 -8.43 24.75
CA ARG A 200 2.32 -8.89 26.07
C ARG A 200 0.84 -9.25 26.03
N TYR A 201 0.01 -8.40 25.42
CA TYR A 201 -1.42 -8.65 25.28
C TYR A 201 -1.70 -9.89 24.42
N LEU A 202 -1.02 -10.04 23.28
CA LEU A 202 -1.20 -11.16 22.35
C LEU A 202 -0.91 -12.53 22.98
N ARG A 203 -0.02 -12.58 23.98
CA ARG A 203 0.38 -13.82 24.68
C ARG A 203 -0.32 -14.05 26.02
N SER A 204 -1.16 -13.14 26.47
CA SER A 204 -1.87 -13.25 27.75
C SER A 204 -3.14 -14.10 27.68
#